data_AF-A0A7Y1TQC0-F1
#
_entry.id   AF-A0A7Y1TQC0-F1
#
_cell.length_a   1.000
_cell.length_b   1.000
_cell.length_c   1.000
_cell.angle_alpha   90.00
_cell.angle_beta   90.00
_cell.angle_gamma   90.00
#
_symmetry.space_group_name_H-M   'P 1'
#
loop_
_entity.id
_entity.type
_entity.pdbx_description
1 polymer ?
#
loop_
_entity_poly.entity_id
_entity_poly.type
_entity_poly.pdbx_seq_one_letter_code
_entity_poly.pdbx_strand_id
1 'polypeptide(L)'
;MSLPSPVQRTKKKKLSRGIVITLIVAGVLFIVSGVVFAVSEGTRRITAQAQNLHIVDDALLVANTTQAQAAFAVHLGQVETQFRADTSESRAENVEGARQGLVLLADGMALLAERDRVSPELEADTVAFAGSTGRILDLVEAGSFTEAQDVAAAEANPAYSSMVGHLSGELDVQRSAVFAADSRVAWWGDIARLLVALLIPLAVIVIYREVVRRQQRQAELEVRIDAEREVSKARDDFVANASHEFRTPLTSIYGLSQLLEEHEGVDEEGRELAGMISNEASDLSRMVEDLLTTARLEADALTF
;
A
#
# COMPACT_ATOMS: atom_id res chain seq x y z
N MET A 1 -28.13 -40.15 -43.24
CA MET A 1 -27.54 -40.67 -41.98
C MET A 1 -26.36 -39.76 -41.64
N SER A 2 -26.61 -38.74 -40.83
CA SER A 2 -25.59 -37.76 -40.40
C SER A 2 -26.14 -37.06 -39.16
N LEU A 3 -25.74 -37.56 -37.99
CA LEU A 3 -26.04 -36.97 -36.68
C LEU A 3 -25.08 -35.78 -36.43
N PRO A 4 -25.54 -34.67 -35.85
CA PRO A 4 -24.64 -33.61 -35.41
C PRO A 4 -23.98 -33.97 -34.07
N SER A 5 -22.69 -33.68 -33.95
CA SER A 5 -21.86 -33.93 -32.77
C SER A 5 -22.23 -33.03 -31.57
N PRO A 6 -22.03 -33.48 -30.32
CA PRO A 6 -22.35 -32.67 -29.15
C PRO A 6 -21.28 -31.60 -28.89
N VAL A 7 -21.74 -30.35 -28.77
CA VAL A 7 -20.93 -29.19 -28.36
C VAL A 7 -20.41 -29.40 -26.94
N GLN A 8 -19.08 -29.54 -26.79
CA GLN A 8 -18.42 -29.52 -25.49
C GLN A 8 -18.51 -28.12 -24.87
N ARG A 9 -19.33 -27.96 -23.82
CA ARG A 9 -19.30 -26.78 -22.95
C ARG A 9 -18.06 -26.83 -22.06
N THR A 10 -17.10 -25.96 -22.30
CA THR A 10 -15.93 -25.76 -21.43
C THR A 10 -16.37 -25.17 -20.08
N LYS A 11 -16.24 -25.96 -19.00
CA LYS A 11 -16.43 -25.50 -17.62
C LYS A 11 -15.33 -24.49 -17.27
N LYS A 12 -15.64 -23.18 -17.31
CA LYS A 12 -14.77 -22.14 -16.72
C LYS A 12 -14.63 -22.41 -15.21
N LYS A 13 -13.42 -22.78 -14.76
CA LYS A 13 -13.06 -22.87 -13.33
C LYS A 13 -13.26 -21.50 -12.68
N LYS A 14 -14.31 -21.33 -11.86
CA LYS A 14 -14.47 -20.14 -11.02
C LYS A 14 -13.42 -20.21 -9.90
N LEU A 15 -12.52 -19.22 -9.85
CA LEU A 15 -11.62 -19.04 -8.72
C LEU A 15 -12.42 -18.85 -7.43
N SER A 16 -11.99 -19.50 -6.34
CA SER A 16 -12.64 -19.36 -5.04
C SER A 16 -12.51 -17.91 -4.55
N ARG A 17 -13.54 -17.39 -3.86
CA ARG A 17 -13.57 -16.01 -3.34
C ARG A 17 -12.34 -15.68 -2.49
N GLY A 18 -11.77 -16.66 -1.77
CA GLY A 18 -10.56 -16.49 -0.96
C GLY A 18 -9.30 -16.21 -1.78
N ILE A 19 -9.14 -16.85 -2.94
CA ILE A 19 -7.99 -16.61 -3.83
C ILE A 19 -8.07 -15.20 -4.42
N VAL A 20 -9.27 -14.74 -4.79
CA VAL A 20 -9.48 -13.39 -5.33
C VAL A 20 -9.11 -12.32 -4.30
N ILE A 21 -9.51 -12.46 -3.05
CA ILE A 21 -9.18 -11.51 -1.97
C ILE A 21 -7.66 -11.49 -1.72
N THR A 22 -7.02 -12.67 -1.68
CA THR A 22 -5.58 -12.78 -1.44
C THR A 22 -4.78 -12.09 -2.54
N LEU A 23 -5.18 -12.27 -3.80
CA LEU A 23 -4.55 -11.60 -4.95
C LEU A 23 -4.74 -10.08 -4.91
N ILE A 24 -5.89 -9.59 -4.48
CA ILE A 24 -6.13 -8.14 -4.33
C ILE A 24 -5.23 -7.56 -3.24
N VAL A 25 -5.16 -8.20 -2.07
CA VAL A 25 -4.31 -7.74 -0.96
C VAL A 25 -2.83 -7.77 -1.35
N ALA A 26 -2.38 -8.85 -2.00
CA ALA A 26 -1.00 -8.95 -2.50
C ALA A 26 -0.69 -7.86 -3.54
N GLY A 27 -1.63 -7.57 -4.45
CA GLY A 27 -1.50 -6.49 -5.42
C GLY A 27 -1.40 -5.11 -4.77
N VAL A 28 -2.22 -4.83 -3.76
CA VAL A 28 -2.16 -3.56 -3.01
C VAL A 28 -0.82 -3.43 -2.28
N LEU A 29 -0.36 -4.48 -1.59
CA LEU A 29 0.93 -4.48 -0.91
C LEU A 29 2.10 -4.26 -1.88
N PHE A 30 2.05 -4.88 -3.06
CA PHE A 30 3.07 -4.69 -4.09
C PHE A 30 3.11 -3.24 -4.60
N ILE A 31 1.95 -2.64 -4.84
CA ILE A 31 1.83 -1.23 -5.22
C ILE A 31 2.41 -0.34 -4.11
N VAL A 32 1.99 -0.54 -2.86
CA VAL A 32 2.48 0.27 -1.72
C VAL A 32 4.00 0.16 -1.56
N SER A 33 4.57 -1.05 -1.66
CA SER A 33 6.03 -1.24 -1.63
C SER A 33 6.74 -0.55 -2.79
N GLY A 34 6.19 -0.62 -4.00
CA GLY A 34 6.74 0.07 -5.17
C GLY A 34 6.77 1.59 -4.99
N VAL A 35 5.75 2.14 -4.34
CA VAL A 35 5.65 3.57 -4.01
C VAL A 35 6.67 3.97 -2.97
N VAL A 36 6.77 3.23 -1.86
CA VAL A 36 7.76 3.48 -0.81
C VAL A 36 9.17 3.41 -1.38
N PHE A 37 9.44 2.42 -2.24
CA PHE A 37 10.73 2.29 -2.92
C PHE A 37 11.01 3.48 -3.84
N ALA A 38 10.05 3.91 -4.68
CA ALA A 38 10.21 5.05 -5.58
C ALA A 38 10.43 6.37 -4.83
N VAL A 39 9.70 6.60 -3.73
CA VAL A 39 9.87 7.77 -2.86
C VAL A 39 11.25 7.73 -2.19
N SER A 40 11.64 6.59 -1.60
CA SER A 40 12.95 6.43 -0.95
C SER A 40 14.11 6.67 -1.91
N GLU A 41 14.04 6.13 -3.13
CA GLU A 41 15.06 6.30 -4.16
C GLU A 41 15.11 7.76 -4.64
N GLY A 42 13.95 8.40 -4.79
CA GLY A 42 13.85 9.84 -5.09
C GLY A 42 14.50 10.70 -4.02
N THR A 43 14.22 10.46 -2.74
CA THR A 43 14.81 11.21 -1.61
C THR A 43 16.33 11.04 -1.54
N ARG A 44 16.85 9.82 -1.78
CA ARG A 44 18.31 9.58 -1.80
C ARG A 44 19.00 10.38 -2.91
N ARG A 45 18.40 10.41 -4.11
CA ARG A 45 18.93 11.18 -5.25
C ARG A 45 18.92 12.68 -5.00
N ILE A 46 17.80 13.20 -4.48
CA ILE A 46 17.66 14.63 -4.14
C ILE A 46 18.69 15.02 -3.07
N THR A 47 18.87 14.20 -2.03
CA THR A 47 19.83 14.48 -0.96
C THR A 47 21.27 14.48 -1.47
N ALA A 48 21.64 13.50 -2.29
CA ALA A 48 22.98 13.44 -2.90
C ALA A 48 23.24 14.62 -3.84
N GLN A 49 22.25 15.03 -4.64
CA GLN A 49 22.35 16.19 -5.52
C GLN A 49 22.44 17.51 -4.74
N ALA A 50 21.68 17.66 -3.65
CA ALA A 50 21.73 18.84 -2.79
C ALA A 50 23.11 19.00 -2.13
N GLN A 51 23.72 17.90 -1.68
CA GLN A 51 25.07 17.92 -1.12
C GLN A 51 26.12 18.31 -2.16
N ASN A 52 26.02 17.83 -3.40
CA ASN A 52 26.95 18.21 -4.47
C ASN A 52 26.82 19.70 -4.81
N LEU A 53 25.58 20.20 -4.92
CA LEU A 53 25.34 21.61 -5.20
C LEU A 53 25.96 22.51 -4.11
N HIS A 54 25.84 22.12 -2.84
CA HIS A 54 26.44 22.83 -1.72
C HIS A 54 27.97 22.88 -1.82
N ILE A 55 28.63 21.76 -2.15
CA ILE A 55 30.10 21.72 -2.25
C ILE A 55 30.60 22.61 -3.39
N VAL A 56 29.91 22.63 -4.55
CA VAL A 56 30.29 23.50 -5.67
C VAL A 56 30.04 24.98 -5.36
N ASP A 57 28.94 25.30 -4.67
CA ASP A 57 28.63 26.67 -4.23
C ASP A 57 29.67 27.18 -3.21
N ASP A 58 30.06 26.32 -2.25
CA ASP A 58 31.15 26.60 -1.31
C ASP A 58 32.48 26.79 -2.03
N ALA A 59 32.81 25.94 -3.01
CA ALA A 59 34.05 26.05 -3.78
C ALA A 59 34.11 27.38 -4.57
N LEU A 60 33.00 27.81 -5.16
CA LEU A 60 32.89 29.12 -5.83
C LEU A 60 33.08 30.27 -4.83
N LEU A 61 32.43 30.20 -3.67
CA LEU A 61 32.58 31.21 -2.62
C LEU A 61 34.03 31.30 -2.14
N VAL A 62 34.67 30.16 -1.87
CA VAL A 62 36.06 30.07 -1.44
C VAL A 62 37.01 30.58 -2.54
N ALA A 63 36.81 30.21 -3.80
CA ALA A 63 37.62 30.72 -4.91
C ALA A 63 37.52 32.24 -5.05
N ASN A 64 36.30 32.80 -5.00
CA ASN A 64 36.05 34.24 -5.10
C ASN A 64 36.71 35.02 -3.95
N THR A 65 36.57 34.52 -2.72
CA THR A 65 37.15 35.15 -1.53
C THR A 65 38.67 35.06 -1.53
N THR A 66 39.24 33.91 -1.90
CA THR A 66 40.68 33.70 -2.05
C THR A 66 41.28 34.67 -3.07
N GLN A 67 40.64 34.77 -4.24
CA GLN A 67 41.09 35.67 -5.30
C GLN A 67 41.05 37.14 -4.85
N ALA A 68 39.98 37.54 -4.16
CA ALA A 68 39.85 38.90 -3.64
C ALA A 68 40.93 39.21 -2.60
N GLN A 69 41.17 38.31 -1.65
CA GLN A 69 42.19 38.47 -0.61
C GLN A 69 43.60 38.55 -1.20
N ALA A 70 43.93 37.68 -2.16
CA ALA A 70 45.22 37.74 -2.86
C ALA A 70 45.39 39.08 -3.60
N ALA A 71 44.36 39.56 -4.30
CA ALA A 71 44.39 40.85 -4.99
C ALA A 71 44.53 42.03 -4.01
N PHE A 72 43.82 42.00 -2.87
CA PHE A 72 43.96 43.01 -1.83
C PHE A 72 45.35 43.02 -1.22
N ALA A 73 45.95 41.85 -0.96
CA ALA A 73 47.30 41.75 -0.42
C ALA A 73 48.35 42.40 -1.36
N VAL A 74 48.24 42.15 -2.67
CA VAL A 74 49.07 42.82 -3.69
C VAL A 74 48.85 44.34 -3.65
N HIS A 75 47.59 44.78 -3.65
CA HIS A 75 47.26 46.21 -3.66
C HIS A 75 47.77 46.94 -2.41
N LEU A 76 47.63 46.34 -1.22
CA LEU A 76 48.12 46.91 0.03
C LEU A 76 49.64 47.09 0.03
N GLY A 77 50.39 46.16 -0.56
CA GLY A 77 51.84 46.29 -0.71
C GLY A 77 52.25 47.39 -1.70
N GLN A 78 51.49 47.59 -2.77
CA GLN A 78 51.69 48.72 -3.67
C GLN A 78 51.41 50.06 -2.98
N VAL A 79 50.35 50.14 -2.17
CA VAL A 79 50.03 51.34 -1.39
C VAL A 79 51.11 51.63 -0.34
N GLU A 80 51.62 50.60 0.33
CA GLU A 80 52.73 50.72 1.30
C GLU A 80 53.98 51.32 0.65
N THR A 81 54.38 50.80 -0.52
CA THR A 81 55.56 51.28 -1.24
C THR A 81 55.37 52.66 -1.88
N GLN A 82 54.19 52.96 -2.41
CA GLN A 82 53.91 54.22 -3.11
C GLN A 82 53.66 55.39 -2.14
N PHE A 83 52.95 55.15 -1.04
CA PHE A 83 52.48 56.21 -0.14
C PHE A 83 53.14 56.19 1.24
N ARG A 84 54.02 55.22 1.53
CA ARG A 84 54.61 54.99 2.86
C ARG A 84 53.55 54.81 3.96
N ALA A 85 52.44 54.18 3.61
CA ALA A 85 51.40 53.81 4.56
C ALA A 85 51.77 52.49 5.25
N ASP A 86 51.45 52.34 6.54
CA ASP A 86 51.59 51.05 7.23
C ASP A 86 50.35 50.19 6.93
N THR A 87 50.52 49.20 6.05
CA THR A 87 49.49 48.21 5.69
C THR A 87 49.90 46.79 6.04
N SER A 88 51.00 46.65 6.79
CA SER A 88 51.69 45.37 7.02
C SER A 88 50.79 44.32 7.68
N GLU A 89 50.02 44.71 8.70
CA GLU A 89 49.07 43.86 9.41
C GLU A 89 47.92 43.40 8.48
N SER A 90 47.22 44.34 7.83
CA SER A 90 46.12 44.01 6.92
C SER A 90 46.58 43.18 5.73
N ARG A 91 47.80 43.41 5.23
CA ARG A 91 48.40 42.59 4.17
C ARG A 91 48.63 41.16 4.65
N ALA A 92 49.20 40.97 5.83
CA ALA A 92 49.42 39.64 6.41
C ALA A 92 48.10 38.90 6.63
N GLU A 93 47.05 39.58 7.11
CA GLU A 93 45.72 38.99 7.27
C GLU A 93 45.12 38.50 5.93
N ASN A 94 45.26 39.30 4.88
CA ASN A 94 44.78 38.92 3.55
C ASN A 94 45.60 37.77 2.95
N VAL A 95 46.92 37.73 3.17
CA VAL A 95 47.77 36.61 2.74
C VAL A 95 47.36 35.33 3.44
N GLU A 96 47.19 35.37 4.76
CA GLU A 96 46.78 34.20 5.55
C GLU A 96 45.38 33.72 5.14
N GLY A 97 44.42 34.64 4.98
CA GLY A 97 43.08 34.32 4.50
C GLY A 97 43.11 33.64 3.13
N ALA A 98 43.91 34.16 2.19
CA ALA A 98 44.06 33.57 0.87
C ALA A 98 44.71 32.18 0.93
N ARG A 99 45.73 31.96 1.78
CA ARG A 99 46.34 30.64 1.98
C ARG A 99 45.32 29.63 2.53
N GLN A 100 44.53 30.03 3.52
CA GLN A 100 43.46 29.18 4.07
C GLN A 100 42.40 28.87 3.01
N GLY A 101 42.02 29.86 2.21
CA GLY A 101 41.09 29.69 1.10
C GLY A 101 41.60 28.67 0.06
N LEU A 102 42.89 28.70 -0.28
CA LEU A 102 43.49 27.69 -1.16
C LEU A 102 43.41 26.26 -0.60
N VAL A 103 43.61 26.09 0.72
CA VAL A 103 43.45 24.78 1.37
C VAL A 103 42.00 24.31 1.32
N LEU A 104 41.06 25.18 1.69
CA LEU A 104 39.62 24.87 1.67
C LEU A 104 39.13 24.53 0.26
N LEU A 105 39.64 25.23 -0.76
CA LEU A 105 39.33 24.95 -2.15
C LEU A 105 39.84 23.57 -2.56
N ALA A 106 41.08 23.23 -2.19
CA ALA A 106 41.65 21.91 -2.48
C ALA A 106 40.84 20.77 -1.81
N ASP A 107 40.44 20.96 -0.55
CA ASP A 107 39.61 19.99 0.18
C ASP A 107 38.23 19.82 -0.48
N GLY A 108 37.58 20.93 -0.86
CA GLY A 108 36.30 20.91 -1.57
C GLY A 108 36.39 20.19 -2.92
N MET A 109 37.47 20.44 -3.67
CA MET A 109 37.72 19.79 -4.96
C MET A 109 38.04 18.30 -4.82
N ALA A 110 38.75 17.89 -3.77
CA ALA A 110 38.99 16.47 -3.47
C ALA A 110 37.68 15.72 -3.18
N LEU A 111 36.76 16.34 -2.43
CA LEU A 111 35.43 15.77 -2.16
C LEU A 111 34.58 15.62 -3.44
N LEU A 112 34.70 16.55 -4.40
CA LEU A 112 34.04 16.43 -5.70
C LEU A 112 34.69 15.33 -6.56
N ALA A 113 36.02 15.19 -6.50
CA ALA A 113 36.76 14.19 -7.26
C ALA A 113 36.41 12.76 -6.79
N GLU A 114 36.28 12.54 -5.48
CA GLU A 114 35.87 11.24 -4.90
C GLU A 114 34.47 10.79 -5.38
N ARG A 115 33.66 11.74 -5.87
CA ARG A 115 32.30 11.50 -6.40
C ARG A 115 32.24 11.39 -7.92
N ASP A 116 33.40 11.37 -8.60
CA ASP A 116 33.54 11.34 -10.06
C ASP A 116 32.85 12.56 -10.72
N ARG A 117 33.02 13.75 -10.10
CA ARG A 117 32.36 15.01 -10.50
C ARG A 117 33.30 16.14 -10.90
N VAL A 118 34.59 15.88 -10.96
CA VAL A 118 35.59 16.86 -11.41
C VAL A 118 36.03 16.43 -12.80
N SER A 119 35.81 17.29 -13.79
CA SER A 119 36.35 17.05 -15.13
C SER A 119 37.87 17.28 -15.11
N PRO A 120 38.64 16.62 -15.98
CA PRO A 120 40.09 16.84 -16.08
C PRO A 120 40.46 18.32 -16.31
N GLU A 121 39.60 19.06 -17.04
CA GLU A 121 39.76 20.49 -17.27
C GLU A 121 39.58 21.31 -15.98
N LEU A 122 38.56 20.98 -15.18
CA LEU A 122 38.32 21.64 -13.91
C LEU A 122 39.43 21.35 -12.88
N GLU A 123 39.95 20.12 -12.85
CA GLU A 123 41.10 19.77 -12.01
C GLU A 123 42.35 20.58 -12.42
N ALA A 124 42.64 20.63 -13.71
CA ALA A 124 43.78 21.38 -14.24
C ALA A 124 43.68 22.89 -13.92
N ASP A 125 42.49 23.48 -14.10
CA ASP A 125 42.26 24.89 -13.81
C ASP A 125 42.35 25.20 -12.32
N THR A 126 41.89 24.29 -11.46
CA THR A 126 42.01 24.43 -9.99
C THR A 126 43.48 24.42 -9.58
N VAL A 127 44.27 23.50 -10.13
CA VAL A 127 45.72 23.42 -9.86
C VAL A 127 46.43 24.68 -10.37
N ALA A 128 46.08 25.16 -11.57
CA ALA A 128 46.64 26.38 -12.14
C ALA A 128 46.31 27.62 -11.29
N PHE A 129 45.07 27.74 -10.83
CA PHE A 129 44.63 28.82 -9.95
C PHE A 129 45.36 28.77 -8.61
N ALA A 130 45.43 27.60 -7.97
CA ALA A 130 46.09 27.45 -6.69
C ALA A 130 47.60 27.71 -6.77
N GLY A 131 48.26 27.22 -7.82
CA GLY A 131 49.70 27.42 -8.03
C GLY A 131 50.06 28.87 -8.38
N SER A 132 49.26 29.54 -9.20
CA SER A 132 49.49 30.95 -9.53
C SER A 132 49.21 31.88 -8.35
N THR A 133 48.13 31.63 -7.61
CA THR A 133 47.79 32.38 -6.39
C THR A 133 48.84 32.16 -5.30
N GLY A 134 49.28 30.92 -5.07
CA GLY A 134 50.35 30.63 -4.11
C GLY A 134 51.62 31.43 -4.38
N ARG A 135 52.06 31.51 -5.64
CA ARG A 135 53.21 32.36 -6.03
C ARG A 135 52.99 33.84 -5.79
N ILE A 136 51.77 34.36 -6.03
CA ILE A 136 51.44 35.75 -5.71
C ILE A 136 51.64 36.00 -4.22
N LEU A 137 51.15 35.10 -3.36
CA LEU A 137 51.28 35.24 -1.92
C LEU A 137 52.75 35.19 -1.48
N ASP A 138 53.55 34.28 -2.04
CA ASP A 138 54.99 34.20 -1.77
C ASP A 138 55.72 35.50 -2.20
N LEU A 139 55.36 36.08 -3.36
CA LEU A 139 55.93 37.35 -3.84
C LEU A 139 55.51 38.53 -2.96
N VAL A 140 54.26 38.56 -2.49
CA VAL A 140 53.74 39.58 -1.56
C VAL A 140 54.46 39.50 -0.20
N GLU A 141 54.72 38.29 0.30
CA GLU A 141 55.51 38.10 1.53
C GLU A 141 56.97 38.52 1.34
N ALA A 142 57.55 38.29 0.17
CA ALA A 142 58.90 38.72 -0.19
C ALA A 142 59.03 40.23 -0.47
N GLY A 143 57.91 40.97 -0.54
CA GLY A 143 57.89 42.40 -0.86
C GLY A 143 57.97 42.73 -2.35
N SER A 144 57.87 41.74 -3.23
CA SER A 144 57.92 41.89 -4.70
C SER A 144 56.55 42.19 -5.29
N PHE A 145 55.94 43.33 -4.94
CA PHE A 145 54.53 43.62 -5.26
C PHE A 145 54.24 43.85 -6.74
N THR A 146 55.16 44.46 -7.49
CA THR A 146 54.99 44.66 -8.94
C THR A 146 54.99 43.32 -9.69
N GLU A 147 55.93 42.45 -9.35
CA GLU A 147 56.00 41.10 -9.91
C GLU A 147 54.76 40.27 -9.52
N ALA A 148 54.28 40.41 -8.28
CA ALA A 148 53.04 39.78 -7.84
C ALA A 148 51.83 40.27 -8.67
N GLN A 149 51.76 41.56 -9.02
CA GLN A 149 50.72 42.10 -9.89
C GLN A 149 50.81 41.54 -11.31
N ASP A 150 52.02 41.40 -11.86
CA ASP A 150 52.24 40.85 -13.19
C ASP A 150 51.80 39.38 -13.26
N VAL A 151 52.17 38.57 -12.26
CA VAL A 151 51.70 37.17 -12.14
C VAL A 151 50.18 37.11 -11.97
N ALA A 152 49.58 38.01 -11.21
CA ALA A 152 48.12 38.10 -11.07
C ALA A 152 47.44 38.33 -12.42
N ALA A 153 47.93 39.28 -13.21
CA ALA A 153 47.36 39.62 -14.51
C ALA A 153 47.58 38.54 -15.57
N ALA A 154 48.79 37.98 -15.63
CA ALA A 154 49.19 37.04 -16.69
C ALA A 154 48.72 35.60 -16.43
N GLU A 155 48.60 35.19 -15.17
CA GLU A 155 48.42 33.78 -14.82
C GLU A 155 47.22 33.54 -13.91
N ALA A 156 47.13 34.22 -12.76
CA ALA A 156 46.07 33.92 -11.78
C ALA A 156 44.67 34.34 -12.27
N ASN A 157 44.53 35.52 -12.87
CA ASN A 157 43.24 36.01 -13.38
C ASN A 157 42.66 35.10 -14.49
N PRO A 158 43.45 34.67 -15.51
CA PRO A 158 42.98 33.68 -16.48
C PRO A 158 42.62 32.33 -15.84
N ALA A 159 43.47 31.80 -14.95
CA ALA A 159 43.24 30.50 -14.30
C ALA A 159 41.97 30.52 -13.43
N TYR A 160 41.77 31.60 -12.66
CA TYR A 160 40.54 31.85 -11.90
C TYR A 160 39.31 31.88 -12.80
N SER A 161 39.38 32.64 -13.90
CA SER A 161 38.25 32.80 -14.82
C SER A 161 37.84 31.49 -15.50
N SER A 162 38.83 30.67 -15.88
CA SER A 162 38.60 29.33 -16.45
C SER A 162 37.96 28.39 -15.42
N MET A 163 38.54 28.33 -14.21
CA MET A 163 38.03 27.52 -13.10
C MET A 163 36.58 27.88 -12.74
N VAL A 164 36.27 29.16 -12.53
CA VAL A 164 34.92 29.63 -12.22
C VAL A 164 33.96 29.36 -13.37
N GLY A 165 34.42 29.49 -14.61
CA GLY A 165 33.65 29.14 -15.81
C GLY A 165 33.24 27.68 -15.84
N HIS A 166 34.19 26.76 -15.59
CA HIS A 166 33.92 25.32 -15.52
C HIS A 166 33.06 24.95 -14.30
N LEU A 167 33.33 25.50 -13.10
CA LEU A 167 32.51 25.28 -11.90
C LEU A 167 31.06 25.75 -12.11
N SER A 168 30.87 26.93 -12.70
CA SER A 168 29.54 27.48 -12.96
C SER A 168 28.79 26.71 -14.04
N GLY A 169 29.50 26.24 -15.07
CA GLY A 169 28.94 25.36 -16.10
C GLY A 169 28.46 24.03 -15.54
N GLU A 170 29.27 23.40 -14.69
CA GLU A 170 28.90 22.16 -13.99
C GLU A 170 27.69 22.38 -13.06
N LEU A 171 27.63 23.54 -12.39
CA LEU A 171 26.51 23.93 -11.54
C LEU A 171 25.18 24.02 -12.32
N ASP A 172 25.22 24.55 -13.55
CA ASP A 172 24.03 24.71 -14.40
C ASP A 172 23.53 23.37 -14.97
N VAL A 173 24.46 22.48 -15.36
CA VAL A 173 24.15 21.10 -15.75
C VAL A 173 23.54 20.32 -14.59
N GLN A 174 24.07 20.47 -13.38
CA GLN A 174 23.53 19.77 -12.21
C GLN A 174 22.17 20.34 -11.77
N ARG A 175 21.99 21.66 -11.77
CA ARG A 175 20.69 22.30 -11.47
C ARG A 175 19.62 21.85 -12.46
N SER A 176 19.92 21.82 -13.75
CA SER A 176 18.97 21.34 -14.77
C SER A 176 18.64 19.85 -14.62
N ALA A 177 19.60 19.02 -14.21
CA ALA A 177 19.37 17.61 -13.90
C ALA A 177 18.48 17.39 -12.66
N VAL A 178 18.56 18.25 -11.64
CA VAL A 178 17.66 18.24 -10.47
C VAL A 178 16.22 18.51 -10.88
N PHE A 179 15.99 19.51 -11.74
CA PHE A 179 14.64 19.81 -12.24
C PHE A 179 14.08 18.71 -13.16
N ALA A 180 14.93 18.04 -13.93
CA ALA A 180 14.51 16.93 -14.79
C ALA A 180 14.16 15.66 -13.99
N ALA A 181 14.87 15.38 -12.89
CA ALA A 181 14.63 14.23 -12.01
C ALA A 181 13.31 14.33 -11.22
N ASP A 182 12.81 15.55 -11.00
CA ASP A 182 11.59 15.82 -10.23
C ASP A 182 10.32 15.30 -10.94
N SER A 183 10.24 15.46 -12.26
CA SER A 183 9.01 15.16 -13.03
C SER A 183 8.57 13.69 -13.03
N ARG A 184 9.50 12.74 -13.02
CA ARG A 184 9.16 11.29 -13.01
C ARG A 184 8.80 10.80 -11.63
N VAL A 185 9.52 11.24 -10.59
CA VAL A 185 9.28 10.83 -9.20
C VAL A 185 7.96 11.40 -8.69
N ALA A 186 7.64 12.66 -9.04
CA ALA A 186 6.35 13.28 -8.74
C ALA A 186 5.18 12.49 -9.33
N TRP A 187 5.27 12.09 -10.61
CA TRP A 187 4.19 11.36 -11.27
C TRP A 187 3.92 9.98 -10.65
N TRP A 188 4.97 9.22 -10.29
CA TRP A 188 4.80 7.95 -9.56
C TRP A 188 4.19 8.14 -8.17
N GLY A 189 4.56 9.22 -7.48
CA GLY A 189 3.97 9.60 -6.20
C GLY A 189 2.48 9.96 -6.29
N ASP A 190 2.07 10.64 -7.36
CA ASP A 190 0.65 10.98 -7.56
C ASP A 190 -0.18 9.77 -7.99
N ILE A 191 0.36 8.91 -8.86
CA ILE A 191 -0.27 7.61 -9.18
C ILE A 191 -0.50 6.80 -7.91
N ALA A 192 0.49 6.77 -7.01
CA ALA A 192 0.38 6.09 -5.72
C ALA A 192 -0.78 6.59 -4.88
N ARG A 193 -0.86 7.91 -4.70
CA ARG A 193 -1.91 8.57 -3.90
C ARG A 193 -3.29 8.28 -4.49
N LEU A 194 -3.42 8.33 -5.81
CA LEU A 194 -4.67 7.99 -6.51
C LEU A 194 -5.04 6.52 -6.33
N LEU A 195 -4.07 5.60 -6.44
CA LEU A 195 -4.31 4.17 -6.21
C LEU A 195 -4.77 3.91 -4.77
N VAL A 196 -4.13 4.50 -3.77
CA VAL A 196 -4.55 4.37 -2.37
C VAL A 196 -5.94 4.97 -2.15
N ALA A 197 -6.19 6.17 -2.69
CA ALA A 197 -7.48 6.84 -2.60
C ALA A 197 -8.62 6.08 -3.29
N LEU A 198 -8.32 5.28 -4.32
CA LEU A 198 -9.30 4.46 -5.03
C LEU A 198 -9.49 3.07 -4.38
N LEU A 199 -8.40 2.42 -3.96
CA LEU A 199 -8.41 1.02 -3.51
C LEU A 199 -9.02 0.87 -2.11
N ILE A 200 -8.80 1.83 -1.20
CA ILE A 200 -9.39 1.80 0.15
C ILE A 200 -10.93 1.82 0.09
N PRO A 201 -11.59 2.82 -0.53
CA PRO A 201 -13.05 2.83 -0.60
C PRO A 201 -13.61 1.65 -1.40
N LEU A 202 -12.93 1.21 -2.46
CA LEU A 202 -13.33 0.00 -3.20
C LEU A 202 -13.32 -1.25 -2.31
N ALA A 203 -12.26 -1.43 -1.51
CA ALA A 203 -12.16 -2.53 -0.56
C ALA A 203 -13.28 -2.47 0.49
N VAL A 204 -13.56 -1.29 1.04
CA VAL A 204 -14.67 -1.07 1.99
C VAL A 204 -16.01 -1.46 1.37
N ILE A 205 -16.29 -1.03 0.13
CA ILE A 205 -17.53 -1.36 -0.58
C ILE A 205 -17.66 -2.87 -0.80
N VAL A 206 -16.57 -3.55 -1.19
CA VAL A 206 -16.56 -5.01 -1.41
C VAL A 206 -16.80 -5.76 -0.11
N ILE A 207 -16.13 -5.38 0.98
CA ILE A 207 -16.29 -5.99 2.30
C ILE A 207 -17.73 -5.77 2.80
N TYR A 208 -18.24 -4.54 2.75
CA TYR A 208 -19.61 -4.22 3.15
C TYR A 208 -20.64 -5.07 2.39
N ARG A 209 -20.51 -5.18 1.07
CA ARG A 209 -21.40 -6.00 0.24
C ARG A 209 -21.34 -7.49 0.61
N GLU A 210 -20.17 -8.03 0.92
CA GLU A 210 -20.04 -9.43 1.31
C GLU A 210 -20.64 -9.69 2.70
N VAL A 211 -20.48 -8.76 3.65
CA VAL A 211 -21.09 -8.86 4.99
C VAL A 211 -22.62 -8.86 4.91
N VAL A 212 -23.20 -7.91 4.17
CA VAL A 212 -24.66 -7.82 3.99
C VAL A 212 -25.22 -9.09 3.35
N ARG A 213 -24.54 -9.63 2.32
CA ARG A 213 -24.93 -10.90 1.67
C ARG A 213 -24.82 -12.12 2.57
N ARG A 214 -23.97 -12.10 3.59
CA ARG A 214 -23.88 -13.18 4.58
C ARG A 214 -25.04 -13.11 5.55
N GLN A 215 -25.36 -11.91 6.05
CA GLN A 215 -26.49 -11.71 6.95
C GLN A 215 -27.83 -12.08 6.29
N GLN A 216 -28.06 -11.66 5.04
CA GLN A 216 -29.30 -12.02 4.32
C GLN A 216 -29.46 -13.53 4.15
N ARG A 217 -28.37 -14.26 3.86
CA ARG A 217 -28.42 -15.72 3.73
C ARG A 217 -28.70 -16.41 5.06
N GLN A 218 -28.16 -15.88 6.16
CA GLN A 218 -28.46 -16.41 7.50
C GLN A 218 -29.93 -16.17 7.87
N ALA A 219 -30.44 -14.95 7.66
CA ALA A 219 -31.83 -14.63 7.94
C ALA A 219 -32.80 -15.47 7.10
N GLU A 220 -32.51 -15.71 5.82
CA GLU A 220 -33.35 -16.57 4.97
C GLU A 220 -33.37 -18.02 5.48
N LEU A 221 -32.23 -18.54 5.94
CA LEU A 221 -32.14 -19.89 6.50
C LEU A 221 -32.90 -19.99 7.82
N GLU A 222 -32.78 -18.99 8.70
CA GLU A 222 -33.53 -18.94 9.97
C GLU A 222 -35.04 -18.93 9.71
N VAL A 223 -35.53 -18.09 8.79
CA VAL A 223 -36.95 -18.06 8.42
C VAL A 223 -37.43 -19.39 7.86
N ARG A 224 -36.62 -20.08 7.04
CA ARG A 224 -36.98 -21.41 6.51
C ARG A 224 -37.04 -22.46 7.61
N ILE A 225 -36.06 -22.48 8.51
CA ILE A 225 -36.01 -23.41 9.64
C ILE A 225 -37.20 -23.19 10.56
N ASP A 226 -37.54 -21.93 10.85
CA ASP A 226 -38.68 -21.62 11.72
C ASP A 226 -40.01 -22.00 11.06
N ALA A 227 -40.18 -21.76 9.76
CA ALA A 227 -41.36 -22.22 9.01
C ALA A 227 -41.49 -23.74 9.00
N GLU A 228 -40.38 -24.48 8.81
CA GLU A 228 -40.38 -25.95 8.89
C GLU A 228 -40.75 -26.44 10.30
N ARG A 229 -40.24 -25.78 11.35
CA ARG A 229 -40.58 -26.09 12.75
C ARG A 229 -42.05 -25.84 13.07
N GLU A 230 -42.63 -24.73 12.60
CA GLU A 230 -44.05 -24.43 12.80
C GLU A 230 -44.94 -25.47 12.13
N VAL A 231 -44.61 -25.87 10.90
CA VAL A 231 -45.34 -26.92 10.18
C VAL A 231 -45.21 -28.26 10.89
N SER A 232 -44.02 -28.63 11.36
CA SER A 232 -43.80 -29.86 12.13
C SER A 232 -44.66 -29.87 13.40
N LYS A 233 -44.62 -28.78 14.17
CA LYS A 233 -45.39 -28.67 15.42
C LYS A 233 -46.91 -28.73 15.16
N ALA A 234 -47.41 -28.03 14.15
CA ALA A 234 -48.82 -28.07 13.79
C ALA A 234 -49.28 -29.48 13.37
N ARG A 235 -48.41 -30.23 12.67
CA ARG A 235 -48.65 -31.64 12.33
C ARG A 235 -48.73 -32.51 13.58
N ASP A 236 -47.81 -32.34 14.53
CA ASP A 236 -47.78 -33.11 15.77
C ASP A 236 -49.02 -32.84 16.64
N ASP A 237 -49.39 -31.58 16.79
CA ASP A 237 -50.60 -31.16 17.52
C ASP A 237 -51.88 -31.71 16.87
N PHE A 238 -51.95 -31.70 15.52
CA PHE A 238 -53.08 -32.28 14.79
C PHE A 238 -53.19 -33.79 15.00
N VAL A 239 -52.08 -34.53 14.89
CA VAL A 239 -52.04 -35.99 15.10
C VAL A 239 -52.43 -36.33 16.53
N ALA A 240 -51.92 -35.61 17.52
CA ALA A 240 -52.28 -35.82 18.92
C ALA A 240 -53.78 -35.59 19.17
N ASN A 241 -54.33 -34.48 18.69
CA ASN A 241 -55.75 -34.16 18.88
C ASN A 241 -56.67 -35.15 18.16
N ALA A 242 -56.39 -35.48 16.89
CA ALA A 242 -57.17 -36.45 16.13
C ALA A 242 -57.20 -37.84 16.80
N SER A 243 -56.07 -38.27 17.40
CA SER A 243 -56.00 -39.52 18.16
C SER A 243 -57.03 -39.58 19.30
N HIS A 244 -57.11 -38.51 20.09
CA HIS A 244 -58.01 -38.44 21.24
C HIS A 244 -59.48 -38.33 20.82
N GLU A 245 -59.76 -37.56 19.78
CA GLU A 245 -61.13 -37.37 19.28
C GLU A 245 -61.70 -38.61 18.60
N PHE A 246 -60.90 -39.45 17.95
CA PHE A 246 -61.38 -40.70 17.34
C PHE A 246 -61.47 -41.86 18.33
N ARG A 247 -60.58 -41.92 19.34
CA ARG A 247 -60.61 -42.99 20.35
C ARG A 247 -61.94 -43.05 21.10
N THR A 248 -62.47 -41.90 21.49
CA THR A 248 -63.71 -41.80 22.29
C THR A 248 -64.94 -42.36 21.57
N PRO A 249 -65.32 -41.91 20.36
CA PRO A 249 -66.47 -42.44 19.63
C PRO A 249 -66.28 -43.91 19.23
N LEU A 250 -65.07 -44.33 18.83
CA LEU A 250 -64.80 -45.73 18.49
C LEU A 250 -64.93 -46.66 19.71
N THR A 251 -64.43 -46.23 20.87
CA THR A 251 -64.61 -46.96 22.14
C THR A 251 -66.09 -47.06 22.50
N SER A 252 -66.86 -45.99 22.29
CA SER A 252 -68.31 -45.99 22.53
C SER A 252 -69.07 -46.91 21.56
N ILE A 253 -68.77 -46.88 20.27
CA ILE A 253 -69.40 -47.75 19.27
C ILE A 253 -69.10 -49.21 19.58
N TYR A 254 -67.83 -49.53 19.86
CA TYR A 254 -67.39 -50.87 20.25
C TYR A 254 -68.06 -51.36 21.54
N GLY A 255 -68.12 -50.53 22.57
CA GLY A 255 -68.76 -50.89 23.84
C GLY A 255 -70.28 -51.09 23.69
N LEU A 256 -70.95 -50.24 22.92
CA LEU A 256 -72.38 -50.36 22.66
C LEU A 256 -72.72 -51.60 21.82
N SER A 257 -71.89 -51.94 20.83
CA SER A 257 -72.08 -53.16 20.04
C SER A 257 -71.89 -54.42 20.90
N GLN A 258 -70.90 -54.44 21.79
CA GLN A 258 -70.73 -55.56 22.73
C GLN A 258 -71.93 -55.73 23.67
N LEU A 259 -72.46 -54.62 24.19
CA LEU A 259 -73.66 -54.68 25.04
C LEU A 259 -74.89 -55.21 24.28
N LEU A 260 -75.01 -54.91 22.99
CA LEU A 260 -76.09 -55.45 22.14
C LEU A 260 -75.91 -56.95 21.85
N GLU A 261 -74.67 -57.42 21.64
CA GLU A 261 -74.37 -58.85 21.49
C GLU A 261 -74.77 -59.65 22.75
N GLU A 262 -74.55 -59.09 23.94
CA GLU A 262 -74.84 -59.76 25.21
C GLU A 262 -76.31 -59.64 25.65
N HIS A 263 -77.13 -58.82 24.97
CA HIS A 263 -78.49 -58.53 25.43
C HIS A 263 -79.51 -59.64 25.08
N GLU A 264 -80.13 -60.25 26.09
CA GLU A 264 -81.12 -61.34 25.93
C GLU A 264 -82.37 -60.95 25.10
N GLY A 265 -82.65 -59.66 24.91
CA GLY A 265 -83.81 -59.16 24.16
C GLY A 265 -83.60 -58.98 22.65
N VAL A 266 -82.40 -59.27 22.13
CA VAL A 266 -82.05 -59.13 20.70
C VAL A 266 -82.14 -60.51 20.03
N ASP A 267 -82.74 -60.55 18.83
CA ASP A 267 -82.83 -61.76 18.02
C ASP A 267 -81.47 -62.15 17.41
N GLU A 268 -81.38 -63.35 16.83
CA GLU A 268 -80.10 -63.87 16.32
C GLU A 268 -79.51 -62.99 15.21
N GLU A 269 -80.36 -62.43 14.35
CA GLU A 269 -79.96 -61.53 13.27
C GLU A 269 -79.41 -60.19 13.82
N GLY A 270 -80.04 -59.62 14.85
CA GLY A 270 -79.52 -58.44 15.54
C GLY A 270 -78.19 -58.68 16.26
N ARG A 271 -77.98 -59.91 16.76
CA ARG A 271 -76.74 -60.33 17.43
C ARG A 271 -75.58 -60.45 16.43
N GLU A 272 -75.82 -61.03 15.25
CA GLU A 272 -74.84 -61.07 14.16
C GLU A 272 -74.46 -59.67 13.67
N LEU A 273 -75.44 -58.77 13.51
CA LEU A 273 -75.20 -57.37 13.12
C LEU A 273 -74.39 -56.60 14.17
N ALA A 274 -74.67 -56.80 15.46
CA ALA A 274 -73.88 -56.21 16.55
C ALA A 274 -72.43 -56.73 16.54
N GLY A 275 -72.25 -58.04 16.31
CA GLY A 275 -70.95 -58.68 16.07
C GLY A 275 -70.16 -58.05 14.92
N MET A 276 -70.82 -57.75 13.80
CA MET A 276 -70.18 -57.06 12.67
C MET A 276 -69.75 -55.63 13.04
N ILE A 277 -70.61 -54.87 13.74
CA ILE A 277 -70.29 -53.51 14.18
C ILE A 277 -69.09 -53.49 15.15
N SER A 278 -69.04 -54.45 16.08
CA SER A 278 -67.95 -54.62 17.03
C SER A 278 -66.61 -54.89 16.34
N ASN A 279 -66.61 -55.82 15.39
CA ASN A 279 -65.41 -56.14 14.60
C ASN A 279 -64.95 -54.93 13.76
N GLU A 280 -65.88 -54.25 13.08
CA GLU A 280 -65.54 -53.10 12.23
C GLU A 280 -65.03 -51.91 13.05
N ALA A 281 -65.61 -51.66 14.24
CA ALA A 281 -65.14 -50.62 15.16
C ALA A 281 -63.74 -50.91 15.71
N SER A 282 -63.45 -52.18 16.01
CA SER A 282 -62.11 -52.64 16.42
C SER A 282 -61.08 -52.51 15.29
N ASP A 283 -61.46 -52.88 14.07
CA ASP A 283 -60.59 -52.75 12.88
C ASP A 283 -60.29 -51.29 12.56
N LEU A 284 -61.31 -50.43 12.61
CA LEU A 284 -61.15 -49.00 12.41
C LEU A 284 -60.27 -48.37 13.50
N SER A 285 -60.41 -48.78 14.76
CA SER A 285 -59.55 -48.32 15.85
C SER A 285 -58.08 -48.71 15.63
N ARG A 286 -57.81 -49.92 15.13
CA ARG A 286 -56.44 -50.35 14.80
C ARG A 286 -55.86 -49.56 13.64
N MET A 287 -56.63 -49.39 12.57
CA MET A 287 -56.18 -48.65 11.38
C MET A 287 -55.91 -47.17 11.69
N VAL A 288 -56.73 -46.55 12.54
CA VAL A 288 -56.52 -45.19 13.02
C VAL A 288 -55.25 -45.10 13.88
N GLU A 289 -55.04 -46.02 14.82
CA GLU A 289 -53.84 -46.03 15.66
C GLU A 289 -52.55 -46.25 14.84
N ASP A 290 -52.58 -47.13 13.84
CA ASP A 290 -51.44 -47.39 12.95
C ASP A 290 -51.08 -46.18 12.08
N LEU A 291 -52.10 -45.48 11.55
CA LEU A 291 -51.92 -44.25 10.78
C LEU A 291 -51.30 -43.14 11.64
N LEU A 292 -51.79 -42.98 12.88
CA LEU A 292 -51.31 -41.97 13.82
C LEU A 292 -49.90 -42.31 14.34
N THR A 293 -49.60 -43.58 14.57
CA THR A 293 -48.28 -44.06 14.96
C THR A 293 -47.25 -43.83 13.85
N THR A 294 -47.62 -44.09 12.59
CA THR A 294 -46.78 -43.78 11.42
C THR A 294 -46.50 -42.28 11.32
N ALA A 295 -47.52 -41.44 11.50
CA ALA A 295 -47.37 -39.99 11.48
C ALA A 295 -46.42 -39.47 12.58
N ARG A 296 -46.48 -40.05 13.80
CA ARG A 296 -45.55 -39.76 14.90
C ARG A 296 -44.12 -40.22 14.61
N LEU A 297 -43.93 -41.42 14.08
CA LEU A 297 -42.60 -41.95 13.76
C LEU A 297 -41.88 -41.11 12.68
N GLU A 298 -42.60 -40.63 11.68
CA GLU A 298 -42.05 -39.71 10.68
C GLU A 298 -41.69 -38.34 11.28
N ALA A 299 -42.37 -37.89 12.33
CA ALA A 299 -42.04 -36.65 13.03
C ALA A 299 -40.76 -36.80 13.88
N ASP A 300 -40.62 -37.92 14.61
CA ASP A 300 -39.42 -38.19 15.42
C ASP A 300 -38.18 -38.43 14.54
N ALA A 301 -38.32 -39.04 13.36
CA ALA A 301 -37.22 -39.25 12.43
C ALA A 301 -36.60 -37.95 11.88
N LEU A 302 -37.30 -36.81 12.00
CA LEU A 302 -36.83 -35.49 11.56
C LEU A 302 -36.09 -34.70 12.66
N THR A 303 -35.86 -35.29 13.85
CA THR A 303 -35.19 -34.62 14.99
C THR A 303 -33.69 -34.89 15.13
N PHE A 304 -33.00 -35.44 14.12
CA PHE A 304 -31.54 -35.63 14.09
C PHE A 304 -30.79 -34.65 13.19
#